data_AF-A0A2G0QDS6-F1
#
_entry.id   AF-A0A2G0QDS6-F1
#
_cell.length_a   1.000
_cell.length_b   1.000
_cell.length_c   1.000
_cell.angle_alpha   90.00
_cell.angle_beta   90.00
_cell.angle_gamma   90.00
#
_symmetry.space_group_name_H-M   'P 1'
#
loop_
_entity.id
_entity.type
_entity.pdbx_description
1 polymer ?
#
loop_
_entity_poly.entity_id
_entity_poly.type
_entity_poly.pdbx_seq_one_letter_code
_entity_poly.pdbx_strand_id
1 'polypeptide(L)'
;MLTIKELQIAISNLSVWRKGDQRAPHKPLLLLYVLSQYQKGHVRLFDYGKEIDLPLLELLDNFDPRRKSHYPVLPFWRLRGDGF
;
A
#
# COMPACT_ATOMS: atom_id res chain seq x y z
N MET A 1 18.19 13.74 -5.08
CA MET A 1 17.80 12.89 -3.93
C MET A 1 16.45 13.41 -3.46
N LEU A 2 15.42 12.57 -3.35
CA LEU A 2 14.14 12.98 -2.77
C LEU A 2 14.35 13.35 -1.30
N THR A 3 13.82 14.48 -0.88
CA THR A 3 13.80 14.91 0.52
C THR A 3 12.68 14.21 1.28
N ILE A 4 12.82 14.12 2.60
CA ILE A 4 11.74 13.60 3.48
C ILE A 4 10.44 14.40 3.27
N LYS A 5 10.55 15.72 3.03
CA LYS A 5 9.40 16.60 2.80
C LYS A 5 8.68 16.25 1.50
N GLU A 6 9.41 15.99 0.42
CA GLU A 6 8.81 15.57 -0.85
C GLU A 6 8.14 14.19 -0.73
N LEU A 7 8.73 13.26 0.03
CA LEU A 7 8.12 11.96 0.31
C LEU A 7 6.81 12.09 1.11
N GLN A 8 6.81 12.94 2.15
CA GLN A 8 5.60 13.22 2.94
C GLN A 8 4.49 13.81 2.07
N ILE A 9 4.82 14.73 1.16
CA ILE A 9 3.86 15.31 0.21
C ILE A 9 3.31 14.23 -0.73
N ALA A 10 4.17 13.39 -1.30
CA ALA A 10 3.75 12.31 -2.19
C ALA A 10 2.80 11.32 -1.51
N ILE A 11 3.13 10.87 -0.28
CA ILE A 11 2.29 9.97 0.51
C ILE A 11 0.95 10.65 0.86
N SER A 12 0.96 11.93 1.24
CA SER A 12 -0.26 12.66 1.61
C SER A 12 -1.22 12.86 0.43
N ASN A 13 -0.68 12.91 -0.79
CA ASN A 13 -1.43 13.10 -2.03
C ASN A 13 -1.86 11.81 -2.72
N LEU A 14 -1.61 10.63 -2.11
CA LEU A 14 -2.00 9.34 -2.68
C LEU A 14 -3.48 9.32 -3.09
N SER A 15 -3.73 8.92 -4.34
CA SER A 15 -5.09 8.75 -4.82
C SER A 15 -5.73 7.50 -4.20
N VAL A 16 -6.51 7.72 -3.14
CA VAL A 16 -7.29 6.69 -2.45
C VAL A 16 -8.70 6.66 -3.02
N TRP A 17 -9.15 5.49 -3.49
CA TRP A 17 -10.53 5.33 -3.94
C TRP A 17 -11.52 5.56 -2.80
N ARG A 18 -12.57 6.33 -3.09
CA ARG A 18 -13.64 6.69 -2.14
C ARG A 18 -15.01 6.36 -2.75
N LYS A 19 -15.92 5.83 -1.95
CA LYS A 19 -17.34 5.67 -2.28
C LYS A 19 -18.18 5.99 -1.04
N GLY A 20 -18.79 7.17 -1.01
CA GLY A 20 -19.44 7.70 0.19
C GLY A 20 -18.43 7.77 1.35
N ASP A 21 -18.80 7.22 2.50
CA ASP A 21 -17.94 7.17 3.69
C ASP A 21 -16.86 6.07 3.64
N GLN A 22 -16.90 5.20 2.63
CA GLN A 22 -15.93 4.12 2.48
C GLN A 22 -14.68 4.58 1.74
N ARG A 23 -13.52 4.21 2.27
CA ARG A 23 -12.21 4.38 1.62
C ARG A 23 -11.61 2.99 1.37
N ALA A 24 -10.96 2.81 0.23
CA ALA A 24 -10.22 1.57 -0.01
C ALA A 24 -8.82 1.69 0.62
N PRO A 25 -8.48 0.91 1.67
CA PRO A 25 -7.23 1.08 2.42
C PRO A 25 -6.01 0.46 1.72
N HIS A 26 -6.18 -0.07 0.52
CA HIS A 26 -5.23 -0.97 -0.11
C HIS A 26 -3.86 -0.36 -0.43
N LYS A 27 -3.80 0.86 -1.01
CA LYS A 27 -2.51 1.53 -1.27
C LYS A 27 -1.83 2.00 0.02
N PRO A 28 -2.54 2.67 0.96
CA PRO A 28 -1.95 3.02 2.24
C PRO A 28 -1.40 1.82 3.02
N LEU A 29 -2.14 0.70 3.06
CA LEU A 29 -1.70 -0.51 3.76
C LEU A 29 -0.44 -1.11 3.13
N LEU A 30 -0.37 -1.19 1.80
CA LEU A 30 0.84 -1.65 1.10
C LEU A 30 2.05 -0.76 1.41
N LEU A 31 1.88 0.56 1.42
CA LEU A 31 2.95 1.50 1.77
C LEU A 31 3.41 1.34 3.23
N LEU A 32 2.48 1.25 4.17
CA LEU A 32 2.81 1.04 5.59
C LEU A 32 3.55 -0.28 5.79
N TYR A 33 3.11 -1.35 5.13
CA TYR A 33 3.79 -2.63 5.16
C TYR A 33 5.23 -2.51 4.65
N VAL A 34 5.44 -1.99 3.44
CA VAL A 34 6.77 -1.83 2.83
C VAL A 34 7.69 -0.96 3.68
N LEU A 35 7.20 0.18 4.20
CA LEU A 35 7.97 1.04 5.09
C LEU A 35 8.38 0.32 6.38
N SER A 36 7.50 -0.51 6.95
CA SER A 36 7.83 -1.32 8.13
C SER A 36 8.94 -2.34 7.85
N GLN A 37 8.97 -2.91 6.64
CA GLN A 37 10.02 -3.86 6.25
C GLN A 37 11.36 -3.14 6.03
N TYR A 38 11.35 -1.96 5.41
CA TYR A 38 12.57 -1.13 5.32
C TYR A 38 13.10 -0.74 6.70
N GLN A 39 12.22 -0.41 7.66
CA GLN A 39 12.64 -0.13 9.03
C GLN A 39 13.32 -1.34 9.69
N LYS A 40 12.96 -2.57 9.29
CA LYS A 40 13.59 -3.83 9.74
C LYS A 40 14.86 -4.20 8.96
N GLY A 41 15.32 -3.35 8.04
CA GLY A 41 16.53 -3.58 7.24
C GLY A 41 16.30 -4.39 5.97
N HIS A 42 15.05 -4.52 5.52
CA HIS A 42 14.75 -5.18 4.24
C HIS A 42 15.38 -4.43 3.06
N VAL A 43 15.82 -5.18 2.05
CA VAL A 43 16.39 -4.62 0.82
C VAL A 43 15.33 -3.93 -0.03
N ARG A 44 15.74 -3.11 -1.00
CA ARG A 44 14.83 -2.26 -1.78
C ARG A 44 13.72 -3.01 -2.53
N LEU A 45 14.01 -4.19 -3.07
CA LEU A 45 13.08 -4.92 -3.93
C LEU A 45 12.42 -6.05 -3.15
N PHE A 46 11.13 -6.27 -3.42
CA PHE A 46 10.32 -7.34 -2.86
C PHE A 46 9.91 -8.31 -3.97
N ASP A 47 9.92 -9.59 -3.65
CA ASP A 47 9.20 -10.61 -4.39
C ASP A 47 7.71 -10.53 -4.04
N TYR A 48 6.88 -10.23 -5.04
CA TYR A 48 5.45 -10.05 -4.83
C TYR A 48 4.78 -11.31 -4.26
N GLY A 49 5.05 -12.48 -4.82
CA GLY A 49 4.37 -13.72 -4.47
C GLY A 49 4.78 -14.27 -3.12
N LYS A 50 6.01 -14.01 -2.69
CA LYS A 50 6.54 -14.51 -1.41
C LYS A 50 6.39 -13.52 -0.27
N GLU A 51 6.47 -12.22 -0.55
CA GLU A 51 6.68 -11.21 0.48
C GLU A 51 5.56 -10.17 0.57
N ILE A 52 4.71 -10.04 -0.47
CA ILE A 52 3.65 -9.01 -0.52
C ILE A 52 2.26 -9.63 -0.46
N ASP A 53 1.97 -10.65 -1.26
CA ASP A 53 0.60 -11.11 -1.52
C ASP A 53 -0.17 -11.50 -0.25
N LEU A 54 0.33 -12.50 0.48
CA LEU A 54 -0.31 -12.97 1.71
C LEU A 54 -0.33 -11.91 2.83
N PRO A 55 0.78 -11.23 3.17
CA PRO A 55 0.75 -10.17 4.19
C PRO A 55 -0.22 -9.02 3.85
N LEU A 56 -0.31 -8.63 2.58
CA LEU A 56 -1.24 -7.58 2.17
C LEU A 56 -2.69 -8.07 2.23
N LEU A 57 -2.97 -9.33 1.89
CA LEU A 57 -4.29 -9.93 2.05
C LEU A 57 -4.73 -9.92 3.52
N GLU A 58 -3.86 -10.36 4.44
CA GLU A 58 -4.15 -10.35 5.88
C GLU A 58 -4.40 -8.93 6.42
N LEU A 59 -3.65 -7.94 5.95
CA LEU A 59 -3.88 -6.54 6.30
C LEU A 59 -5.24 -6.05 5.78
N LEU A 60 -5.62 -6.43 4.56
CA LEU A 60 -6.91 -6.06 4.00
C LEU A 60 -8.07 -6.70 4.79
N ASP A 61 -7.94 -7.96 5.18
CA ASP A 61 -8.96 -8.66 5.98
C ASP A 61 -9.14 -8.03 7.37
N ASN A 62 -8.06 -7.53 7.97
CA ASN A 62 -8.10 -6.91 9.30
C ASN A 62 -8.55 -5.44 9.30
N PHE A 63 -8.32 -4.69 8.20
CA PHE A 63 -8.47 -3.23 8.18
C PHE A 63 -9.42 -2.68 7.11
N ASP A 64 -9.93 -3.48 6.16
CA ASP A 64 -10.95 -3.04 5.20
C ASP A 64 -12.36 -3.39 5.74
N PRO A 65 -13.36 -2.51 5.64
CA PRO A 65 -14.76 -2.91 5.84
C PRO A 65 -15.08 -4.16 5.01
N ARG A 66 -15.78 -5.13 5.62
CA ARG A 66 -16.06 -6.46 5.04
C ARG A 66 -16.48 -6.35 3.57
N ARG A 67 -15.58 -6.72 2.65
CA ARG A 67 -15.85 -6.83 1.21
C ARG A 67 -15.92 -8.29 0.82
N LYS A 68 -16.70 -8.60 -0.22
CA LYS A 68 -16.82 -9.97 -0.76
C LYS A 68 -15.54 -10.48 -1.44
N SER A 69 -14.63 -9.59 -1.85
CA SER A 69 -13.39 -9.98 -2.55
C SER A 69 -12.30 -8.92 -2.36
N HIS A 70 -11.11 -9.36 -1.99
CA HIS A 70 -9.89 -8.57 -1.96
C HIS A 70 -9.04 -8.89 -3.19
N TYR A 71 -8.48 -7.86 -3.82
CA TYR A 71 -7.60 -7.98 -4.98
C TYR A 71 -6.24 -7.35 -4.65
N PRO A 72 -5.35 -8.08 -3.94
CA PRO A 72 -4.07 -7.56 -3.46
C PRO A 72 -3.09 -7.17 -4.57
N VAL A 73 -3.34 -7.55 -5.83
CA VAL A 73 -2.53 -7.16 -7.01
C VAL A 73 -2.79 -5.72 -7.46
N LEU A 74 -4.02 -5.21 -7.29
CA LEU A 74 -4.41 -3.89 -7.80
C LEU A 74 -3.66 -2.69 -7.19
N PRO A 75 -3.33 -2.68 -5.88
CA PRO A 75 -2.57 -1.59 -5.27
C PRO A 75 -1.21 -1.39 -5.91
N PHE A 76 -0.54 -2.47 -6.30
CA PHE A 76 0.78 -2.43 -6.94
C PHE A 76 0.75 -1.66 -8.27
N TRP A 77 -0.21 -2.00 -9.14
CA TRP A 77 -0.39 -1.30 -10.42
C TRP A 77 -0.82 0.15 -10.25
N ARG A 78 -1.66 0.43 -9.26
CA ARG A 78 -2.22 1.78 -9.06
C ARG A 78 -1.26 2.73 -8.33
N LEU A 79 -0.30 2.22 -7.55
CA LEU A 79 0.76 3.03 -6.91
C LEU A 79 1.66 3.70 -7.94
N ARG A 80 1.93 3.03 -9.07
CA ARG A 80 2.69 3.60 -10.19
C ARG A 80 2.10 4.91 -10.69
N GLY A 81 0.77 5.02 -10.70
CA GLY A 81 0.07 6.25 -11.10
C GLY A 81 0.23 7.41 -10.11
N ASP A 82 0.60 7.14 -8.86
CA ASP A 82 0.86 8.15 -7.83
C ASP A 82 2.35 8.54 -7.72
N GLY A 83 3.21 8.01 -8.61
CA GLY A 83 4.65 8.31 -8.64
C GLY A 83 5.52 7.42 -7.75
N PHE A 84 5.02 6.26 -7.32
CA PHE A 84 5.76 5.24 -6.56
C PHE A 84 6.18 4.04 -7.42
#